data_AF-A0A835PQ80-F1
#
_entry.id   AF-A0A835PQ80-F1
#
_cell.length_a   1.000
_cell.length_b   1.000
_cell.length_c   1.000
_cell.angle_alpha   90.00
_cell.angle_beta   90.00
_cell.angle_gamma   90.00
#
_symmetry.space_group_name_H-M   'P 1'
#
loop_
_entity.id
_entity.type
_entity.pdbx_description
1 polymer ?
#
loop_
_entity_poly.entity_id
_entity_poly.type
_entity_poly.pdbx_seq_one_letter_code
_entity_poly.pdbx_strand_id
1 'polypeptide(L)'
;MAVVQANNLLEDQSQIESGPLSLLDSGPHGTFVGIYDGHGGPEASRYINDHLFQHLKRFASEQHSISVEVIRKAYQATEEGFFSLVAKQWPVKPQIAAVGSCCLVGIVCGGTLYVANVGDSRAVIGRLVKATGEVLAVQLSAEHNASIESVRQELQALHPEDSQIVVLKHNVWRVKGLIQVSRSIGDVYLKKTEYNREPLYAKFRLREPFKKPILSSEPSISVHQLQPVDQFIIFASDGLWEHLSNQEAVDIVNSCPHNGSARKLVKAALVEAAKKREMRYSDLKKIDRGVRRHFHDDITVVILFLDPNPTGRGSSAAKGPMISLRGGGVSLPHNTLAPCAAPAELVGS
;
A
#
# COMPACT_ATOMS: atom_id res chain seq x y z
N MET A 1 -10.48 0.38 10.09
CA MET A 1 -10.18 0.25 8.66
C MET A 1 -11.37 0.75 7.85
N ALA A 2 -11.15 1.28 6.66
CA ALA A 2 -12.19 1.58 5.68
C ALA A 2 -11.64 1.39 4.26
N VAL A 3 -12.49 0.92 3.35
CA VAL A 3 -12.15 0.73 1.93
C VAL A 3 -13.30 1.27 1.09
N VAL A 4 -13.00 1.95 -0.02
CA VAL A 4 -13.97 2.24 -1.08
C VAL A 4 -13.36 1.89 -2.43
N GLN A 5 -14.16 1.22 -3.26
CA GLN A 5 -13.79 0.82 -4.61
C GLN A 5 -14.21 1.89 -5.63
N ALA A 6 -13.28 2.27 -6.50
CA ALA A 6 -13.46 3.07 -7.69
C ALA A 6 -13.33 2.23 -8.97
N ASN A 7 -12.35 1.33 -9.02
CA ASN A 7 -12.05 0.48 -10.18
C ASN A 7 -13.14 -0.58 -10.43
N ASN A 8 -13.15 -1.20 -11.61
CA ASN A 8 -14.07 -2.31 -11.91
C ASN A 8 -13.87 -3.49 -10.96
N LEU A 9 -12.62 -3.81 -10.67
CA LEU A 9 -12.19 -4.72 -9.62
C LEU A 9 -11.50 -3.89 -8.55
N LEU A 10 -11.71 -4.21 -7.28
CA LEU A 10 -10.92 -3.61 -6.20
C LEU A 10 -9.49 -4.16 -6.30
N GLU A 11 -8.56 -3.27 -6.64
CA GLU A 11 -7.14 -3.61 -6.77
C GLU A 11 -6.40 -3.47 -5.44
N ASP A 12 -6.82 -2.51 -4.61
CA ASP A 12 -6.35 -2.37 -3.23
C ASP A 12 -6.59 -3.62 -2.37
N GLN A 13 -5.61 -3.94 -1.52
CA GLN A 13 -5.71 -4.91 -0.43
C GLN A 13 -5.18 -4.28 0.87
N SER A 14 -5.60 -4.85 2.00
CA SER A 14 -5.07 -4.45 3.31
C SER A 14 -5.03 -5.63 4.27
N GLN A 15 -4.15 -5.55 5.26
CA GLN A 15 -3.96 -6.59 6.26
C GLN A 15 -3.70 -5.97 7.63
N ILE A 16 -4.25 -6.57 8.69
CA ILE A 16 -3.94 -6.23 10.08
C ILE A 16 -3.79 -7.54 10.85
N GLU A 17 -2.60 -7.79 11.37
CA GLU A 17 -2.30 -8.99 12.16
C GLU A 17 -1.76 -8.55 13.51
N SER A 18 -2.14 -9.25 14.58
CA SER A 18 -1.62 -8.97 15.91
C SER A 18 -1.46 -10.21 16.75
N GLY A 19 -0.37 -10.24 17.49
CA GLY A 19 0.11 -11.44 18.18
C GLY A 19 1.53 -11.80 17.74
N PRO A 20 1.87 -13.09 17.60
CA PRO A 20 3.20 -13.53 17.22
C PRO A 20 3.62 -13.04 15.82
N LEU A 21 4.71 -12.30 15.77
CA LEU A 21 5.39 -11.86 14.55
C LEU A 21 6.47 -12.85 14.09
N SER A 22 6.55 -14.01 14.73
CA SER A 22 7.39 -15.15 14.35
C SER A 22 6.57 -16.45 14.38
N LEU A 23 7.14 -17.52 13.82
CA LEU A 23 6.59 -18.88 13.92
C LEU A 23 6.92 -19.57 15.25
N LEU A 24 7.84 -19.01 16.04
CA LEU A 24 8.22 -19.50 17.36
C LEU A 24 7.31 -18.90 18.44
N ASP A 25 6.85 -19.73 19.39
CA ASP A 25 5.99 -19.32 20.52
C ASP A 25 6.66 -18.26 21.42
N SER A 26 7.99 -18.30 21.55
CA SER A 26 8.79 -17.38 22.35
C SER A 26 9.25 -16.12 21.59
N GLY A 27 8.87 -15.97 20.32
CA GLY A 27 9.38 -14.87 19.50
C GLY A 27 8.60 -13.55 19.64
N PRO A 28 8.99 -12.54 18.86
CA PRO A 28 8.46 -11.18 19.01
C PRO A 28 6.95 -11.15 18.82
N HIS A 29 6.28 -10.36 19.66
CA HIS A 29 4.86 -10.06 19.53
C HIS A 29 4.66 -8.61 19.14
N GLY A 30 3.61 -8.34 18.40
CA GLY A 30 3.30 -6.99 17.99
C GLY A 30 2.14 -6.92 17.01
N THR A 31 2.12 -5.83 16.25
CA THR A 31 1.07 -5.54 15.27
C THR A 31 1.71 -5.28 13.92
N PHE A 32 1.22 -5.98 12.90
CA PHE A 32 1.55 -5.77 11.50
C PHE A 32 0.35 -5.12 10.80
N VAL A 33 0.60 -4.09 10.01
CA VAL A 33 -0.38 -3.45 9.13
C VAL A 33 0.20 -3.40 7.72
N GLY A 34 -0.61 -3.80 6.75
CA GLY A 34 -0.28 -3.70 5.32
C GLY A 34 -1.35 -2.92 4.57
N ILE A 35 -0.91 -2.05 3.66
CA ILE A 35 -1.70 -1.42 2.61
C ILE A 35 -1.02 -1.75 1.29
N TYR A 36 -1.76 -2.38 0.38
CA TYR A 36 -1.22 -2.85 -0.90
C TYR A 36 -2.09 -2.29 -2.01
N ASP A 37 -1.63 -1.20 -2.60
CA ASP A 37 -2.34 -0.47 -3.65
C ASP A 37 -1.99 -1.11 -4.99
N GLY A 38 -2.95 -1.79 -5.60
CA GLY A 38 -2.73 -2.63 -6.77
C GLY A 38 -2.99 -1.88 -8.07
N HIS A 39 -2.27 -2.20 -9.14
CA HIS A 39 -2.50 -1.61 -10.45
C HIS A 39 -2.31 -2.62 -11.58
N GLY A 40 -3.12 -2.45 -12.63
CA GLY A 40 -3.10 -3.34 -13.81
C GLY A 40 -3.77 -4.69 -13.58
N GLY A 41 -4.31 -4.90 -12.38
CA GLY A 41 -4.97 -6.10 -11.88
C GLY A 41 -4.75 -6.27 -10.36
N PRO A 42 -5.61 -7.01 -9.65
CA PRO A 42 -5.48 -7.24 -8.22
C PRO A 42 -4.48 -8.35 -7.86
N GLU A 43 -3.82 -9.00 -8.82
CA GLU A 43 -3.02 -10.21 -8.57
C GLU A 43 -1.78 -9.94 -7.73
N ALA A 44 -1.08 -8.82 -7.94
CA ALA A 44 0.11 -8.48 -7.15
C ALA A 44 -0.24 -8.12 -5.70
N SER A 45 -1.23 -7.24 -5.49
CA SER A 45 -1.68 -6.85 -4.15
C SER A 45 -2.23 -8.03 -3.35
N ARG A 46 -2.96 -8.96 -3.99
CA ARG A 46 -3.39 -10.22 -3.36
C ARG A 46 -2.24 -11.14 -3.02
N TYR A 47 -1.28 -11.31 -3.94
CA TYR A 47 -0.09 -12.11 -3.66
C TYR A 47 0.69 -11.57 -2.45
N ILE A 48 0.85 -10.25 -2.36
CA ILE A 48 1.49 -9.60 -1.21
C ILE A 48 0.70 -9.90 0.08
N ASN A 49 -0.63 -9.75 0.06
CA ASN A 49 -1.51 -10.01 1.20
C ASN A 49 -1.37 -11.45 1.73
N ASP A 50 -1.26 -12.42 0.83
CA ASP A 50 -1.16 -13.84 1.18
C ASP A 50 0.23 -14.25 1.70
N HIS A 51 1.30 -13.57 1.28
CA HIS A 51 2.68 -14.06 1.46
C HIS A 51 3.58 -13.18 2.35
N LEU A 52 3.45 -11.85 2.29
CA LEU A 52 4.43 -10.95 2.89
C LEU A 52 4.55 -11.13 4.41
N PHE A 53 3.41 -11.22 5.10
CA PHE A 53 3.41 -11.46 6.55
C PHE A 53 4.01 -12.83 6.91
N GLN A 54 3.78 -13.87 6.10
CA GLN A 54 4.37 -15.19 6.34
C GLN A 54 5.88 -15.18 6.12
N HIS A 55 6.37 -14.49 5.09
CA HIS A 55 7.81 -14.29 4.90
C HIS A 55 8.42 -13.52 6.07
N LEU A 56 7.75 -12.47 6.56
CA LEU A 56 8.18 -11.74 7.75
C LEU A 56 8.30 -12.68 8.95
N LYS A 57 7.27 -13.49 9.24
CA LYS A 57 7.29 -14.45 10.36
C LYS A 57 8.43 -15.45 10.25
N ARG A 58 8.68 -15.98 9.05
CA ARG A 58 9.79 -16.90 8.79
C ARG A 58 11.14 -16.26 9.13
N PHE A 59 11.42 -15.09 8.55
CA PHE A 59 12.71 -14.42 8.76
C PHE A 59 12.87 -13.87 10.19
N ALA A 60 11.78 -13.47 10.83
CA ALA A 60 11.77 -13.09 12.25
C ALA A 60 12.07 -14.28 13.16
N SER A 61 11.61 -15.49 12.83
CA SER A 61 12.01 -16.71 13.56
C SER A 61 13.49 -17.00 13.41
N GLU A 62 14.04 -16.89 12.19
CA GLU A 62 15.46 -17.13 11.93
C GLU A 62 16.35 -16.15 12.72
N GLN A 63 15.95 -14.88 12.82
CA GLN A 63 16.71 -13.84 13.51
C GLN A 63 16.25 -13.56 14.95
N HIS A 64 15.24 -14.29 15.44
CA HIS A 64 14.64 -14.14 16.77
C HIS A 64 14.19 -12.70 17.12
N SER A 65 13.95 -11.86 16.11
CA SER A 65 13.64 -10.43 16.29
C SER A 65 13.02 -9.84 15.04
N ILE A 66 12.37 -8.67 15.19
CA ILE A 66 12.03 -7.81 14.07
C ILE A 66 13.15 -6.79 13.88
N SER A 67 13.65 -6.70 12.65
CA SER A 67 14.73 -5.79 12.27
C SER A 67 14.49 -5.26 10.85
N VAL A 68 15.21 -4.20 10.48
CA VAL A 68 15.20 -3.67 9.11
C VAL A 68 15.59 -4.76 8.10
N GLU A 69 16.53 -5.62 8.46
CA GLU A 69 17.01 -6.71 7.61
C GLU A 69 15.95 -7.80 7.42
N VAL A 70 15.23 -8.18 8.48
CA VAL A 70 14.08 -9.12 8.39
C VAL A 70 13.02 -8.58 7.43
N ILE A 71 12.74 -7.28 7.50
CA ILE A 71 11.74 -6.64 6.66
C ILE A 71 12.20 -6.63 5.19
N ARG A 72 13.46 -6.25 4.91
CA ARG A 72 14.02 -6.32 3.54
C ARG A 72 13.94 -7.73 2.96
N LYS A 73 14.36 -8.74 3.72
CA LYS A 73 14.29 -10.14 3.30
C LYS A 73 12.84 -10.57 3.00
N ALA A 74 11.87 -10.11 3.80
CA ALA A 74 10.46 -10.41 3.55
C ALA A 74 9.95 -9.78 2.24
N TYR A 75 10.32 -8.52 1.95
CA TYR A 75 9.99 -7.86 0.68
C TYR A 75 10.66 -8.57 -0.50
N GLN A 76 11.96 -8.86 -0.40
CA GLN A 76 12.71 -9.57 -1.42
C GLN A 76 12.10 -10.95 -1.75
N ALA A 77 11.81 -11.76 -0.73
CA ALA A 77 11.21 -13.08 -0.93
C ALA A 77 9.80 -12.99 -1.55
N THR A 78 9.04 -11.94 -1.22
CA THR A 78 7.71 -11.71 -1.80
C THR A 78 7.81 -11.33 -3.27
N GLU A 79 8.75 -10.46 -3.64
CA GLU A 79 9.02 -10.11 -5.04
C GLU A 79 9.50 -11.34 -5.84
N GLU A 80 10.46 -12.10 -5.33
CA GLU A 80 10.99 -13.31 -5.98
C GLU A 80 9.89 -14.37 -6.17
N GLY A 81 9.00 -14.50 -5.19
CA GLY A 81 7.83 -15.35 -5.27
C GLY A 81 6.85 -14.92 -6.37
N PHE A 82 6.56 -13.62 -6.46
CA PHE A 82 5.70 -13.08 -7.53
C PHE A 82 6.35 -13.19 -8.91
N PHE A 83 7.67 -12.98 -9.02
CA PHE A 83 8.42 -13.23 -10.26
C PHE A 83 8.29 -14.69 -10.70
N SER A 84 8.41 -15.64 -9.78
CA SER A 84 8.23 -17.07 -10.06
C SER A 84 6.82 -17.37 -10.56
N LEU A 85 5.80 -16.69 -10.00
CA LEU A 85 4.42 -16.78 -10.47
C LEU A 85 4.27 -16.26 -11.91
N VAL A 86 4.87 -15.10 -12.22
CA VAL A 86 4.85 -14.51 -13.56
C VAL A 86 5.55 -15.40 -14.56
N ALA A 87 6.72 -15.95 -14.23
CA ALA A 87 7.45 -16.89 -15.06
C ALA A 87 6.60 -18.13 -15.40
N LYS A 88 5.93 -18.70 -14.39
CA LYS A 88 5.04 -19.86 -14.56
C LYS A 88 3.82 -19.55 -15.42
N GLN A 89 3.22 -18.36 -15.27
CA GLN A 89 2.00 -17.98 -15.98
C GLN A 89 2.25 -17.39 -17.37
N TRP A 90 3.47 -16.95 -17.67
CA TRP A 90 3.81 -16.24 -18.91
C TRP A 90 3.29 -16.90 -20.21
N PRO A 91 3.37 -18.24 -20.40
CA PRO A 91 2.89 -18.87 -21.63
C PRO A 91 1.37 -18.77 -21.85
N VAL A 92 0.59 -18.58 -20.78
CA VAL A 92 -0.88 -18.62 -20.80
C VAL A 92 -1.51 -17.26 -20.51
N LYS A 93 -0.91 -16.49 -19.59
CA LYS A 93 -1.38 -15.18 -19.14
C LYS A 93 -0.22 -14.18 -19.08
N PRO A 94 0.37 -13.76 -20.22
CA PRO A 94 1.53 -12.88 -20.26
C PRO A 94 1.29 -11.51 -19.61
N GLN A 95 0.03 -11.04 -19.57
CA GLN A 95 -0.32 -9.74 -19.01
C GLN A 95 -0.08 -9.62 -17.50
N ILE A 96 0.06 -10.74 -16.79
CA ILE A 96 0.43 -10.71 -15.36
C ILE A 96 1.78 -10.02 -15.12
N ALA A 97 2.68 -9.99 -16.12
CA ALA A 97 3.95 -9.28 -16.01
C ALA A 97 3.79 -7.76 -15.87
N ALA A 98 2.64 -7.20 -16.27
CA ALA A 98 2.31 -5.78 -16.13
C ALA A 98 1.39 -5.46 -14.94
N VAL A 99 1.13 -6.46 -14.08
CA VAL A 99 0.44 -6.26 -12.80
C VAL A 99 1.47 -5.93 -11.74
N GLY A 100 1.20 -4.91 -10.94
CA GLY A 100 2.06 -4.50 -9.84
C GLY A 100 1.26 -3.98 -8.66
N SER A 101 1.96 -3.66 -7.59
CA SER A 101 1.35 -3.05 -6.41
C SER A 101 2.38 -2.25 -5.62
N CYS A 102 1.98 -1.08 -5.13
CA CYS A 102 2.66 -0.40 -4.04
C CYS A 102 2.44 -1.22 -2.76
N CYS A 103 3.41 -1.19 -1.85
CA CYS A 103 3.39 -1.95 -0.62
C CYS A 103 3.89 -1.09 0.53
N LEU A 104 2.96 -0.71 1.41
CA LEU A 104 3.22 -0.01 2.65
C LEU A 104 2.98 -0.95 3.83
N VAL A 105 3.99 -1.13 4.66
CA VAL A 105 3.92 -1.95 5.87
C VAL A 105 4.31 -1.14 7.10
N GLY A 106 3.48 -1.22 8.14
CA GLY A 106 3.78 -0.77 9.49
C GLY A 106 3.92 -1.96 10.44
N ILE A 107 5.00 -2.02 11.22
CA ILE A 107 5.20 -3.05 12.24
C ILE A 107 5.50 -2.38 13.56
N VAL A 108 4.64 -2.59 14.55
CA VAL A 108 4.89 -2.16 15.92
C VAL A 108 5.30 -3.36 16.77
N CYS A 109 6.52 -3.33 17.29
CA CYS A 109 7.08 -4.40 18.11
C CYS A 109 7.99 -3.80 19.18
N GLY A 110 7.77 -4.14 20.45
CA GLY A 110 8.63 -3.71 21.57
C GLY A 110 8.78 -2.18 21.70
N GLY A 111 7.73 -1.40 21.40
CA GLY A 111 7.77 0.08 21.44
C GLY A 111 8.45 0.73 20.24
N THR A 112 8.95 -0.06 19.28
CA THR A 112 9.48 0.44 18.02
C THR A 112 8.44 0.30 16.92
N LEU A 113 8.28 1.34 16.10
CA LEU A 113 7.52 1.32 14.86
C LEU A 113 8.51 1.26 13.68
N TYR A 114 8.35 0.26 12.83
CA TYR A 114 8.99 0.18 11.52
C TYR A 114 7.97 0.55 10.46
N VAL A 115 8.33 1.45 9.54
CA VAL A 115 7.51 1.75 8.35
C VAL A 115 8.34 1.46 7.12
N ALA A 116 7.94 0.45 6.35
CA ALA A 116 8.56 0.07 5.09
C ALA A 116 7.62 0.44 3.95
N ASN A 117 8.13 1.12 2.92
CA ASN A 117 7.32 1.55 1.79
C ASN A 117 8.01 1.27 0.45
N VAL A 118 7.22 0.80 -0.50
CA VAL A 118 7.53 0.65 -1.93
C VAL A 118 6.36 1.26 -2.69
N GLY A 119 6.59 2.31 -3.46
CA GLY A 119 5.51 3.08 -4.11
C GLY A 119 5.11 4.33 -3.33
N ASP A 120 3.85 4.74 -3.45
CA ASP A 120 3.33 6.06 -3.07
C ASP A 120 2.11 6.03 -2.14
N SER A 121 1.78 4.86 -1.61
CA SER A 121 1.06 4.77 -0.34
C SER A 121 1.87 5.47 0.77
N ARG A 122 1.18 5.98 1.81
CA ARG A 122 1.82 6.82 2.84
C ARG A 122 1.34 6.48 4.26
N ALA A 123 2.29 6.55 5.20
CA ALA A 123 2.06 6.49 6.63
C ALA A 123 2.32 7.85 7.29
N VAL A 124 1.38 8.30 8.13
CA VAL A 124 1.44 9.59 8.84
C VAL A 124 1.09 9.37 10.31
N ILE A 125 1.91 9.89 11.22
CA ILE A 125 1.65 9.85 12.66
C ILE A 125 1.09 11.19 13.15
N GLY A 126 0.05 11.13 13.97
CA GLY A 126 -0.47 12.27 14.70
C GLY A 126 0.26 12.42 16.04
N ARG A 127 1.01 13.50 16.21
CA ARG A 127 1.82 13.76 17.41
C ARG A 127 1.28 14.96 18.19
N LEU A 128 0.95 14.75 19.46
CA LEU A 128 0.52 15.79 20.38
C LEU A 128 1.68 16.74 20.73
N VAL A 129 1.49 18.03 20.48
CA VAL A 129 2.36 19.10 20.94
C VAL A 129 1.88 19.55 22.31
N LYS A 130 2.53 19.08 23.38
CA LYS A 130 2.11 19.33 24.78
C LYS A 130 1.92 20.82 25.12
N ALA A 131 2.70 21.70 24.50
CA ALA A 131 2.64 23.13 24.77
C ALA A 131 1.35 23.80 24.25
N THR A 132 0.81 23.32 23.12
CA THR A 132 -0.38 23.91 22.47
C THR A 132 -1.62 23.04 22.60
N GLY A 133 -1.46 21.74 22.86
CA GLY A 133 -2.54 20.76 22.81
C GLY A 133 -2.92 20.32 21.39
N GLU A 134 -2.23 20.85 20.37
CA GLU A 134 -2.47 20.51 18.97
C GLU A 134 -1.85 19.15 18.60
N VAL A 135 -2.44 18.47 17.61
CA VAL A 135 -1.89 17.24 17.06
C VAL A 135 -1.35 17.52 15.67
N LEU A 136 -0.03 17.48 15.52
CA LEU A 136 0.64 17.73 14.25
C LEU A 136 0.86 16.44 13.47
N ALA A 137 0.72 16.53 12.15
CA ALA A 137 1.02 15.46 11.24
C ALA A 137 2.53 15.35 10.97
N VAL A 138 3.07 14.15 11.15
CA VAL A 138 4.45 13.82 10.78
C VAL A 138 4.43 12.64 9.82
N GLN A 139 4.93 12.83 8.61
CA GLN A 139 5.04 11.76 7.62
C GLN A 139 6.16 10.80 8.00
N LEU A 140 5.88 9.50 7.96
CA LEU A 140 6.81 8.45 8.36
C LEU A 140 7.43 7.72 7.16
N SER A 141 6.79 7.75 5.98
CA SER A 141 7.22 7.02 4.78
C SER A 141 7.78 7.97 3.73
N ALA A 142 8.88 7.58 3.08
CA ALA A 142 9.26 8.18 1.80
C ALA A 142 8.33 7.65 0.69
N GLU A 143 7.99 8.50 -0.26
CA GLU A 143 7.12 8.16 -1.39
C GLU A 143 7.95 8.04 -2.67
N HIS A 144 7.58 7.10 -3.53
CA HIS A 144 8.31 6.74 -4.72
C HIS A 144 7.49 7.06 -5.97
N ASN A 145 7.04 8.31 -6.11
CA ASN A 145 6.25 8.79 -7.25
C ASN A 145 7.04 9.81 -8.08
N ALA A 146 7.01 9.70 -9.41
CA ALA A 146 7.71 10.58 -10.34
C ALA A 146 7.21 12.04 -10.32
N SER A 147 6.06 12.32 -9.71
CA SER A 147 5.62 13.69 -9.42
C SER A 147 6.55 14.42 -8.43
N ILE A 148 7.28 13.67 -7.60
CA ILE A 148 8.25 14.20 -6.63
C ILE A 148 9.60 14.42 -7.31
N GLU A 149 10.16 15.63 -7.17
CA GLU A 149 11.40 16.01 -7.87
C GLU A 149 12.61 15.16 -7.49
N SER A 150 12.79 14.86 -6.20
CA SER A 150 13.91 14.03 -5.73
C SER A 150 13.85 12.61 -6.31
N VAL A 151 12.65 12.04 -6.50
CA VAL A 151 12.47 10.73 -7.14
C VAL A 151 12.84 10.81 -8.62
N ARG A 152 12.54 11.92 -9.31
CA ARG A 152 12.98 12.13 -10.70
C ARG A 152 14.49 12.21 -10.80
N GLN A 153 15.13 12.95 -9.90
CA GLN A 153 16.59 13.08 -9.85
C GLN A 153 17.26 11.73 -9.56
N GLU A 154 16.70 10.92 -8.63
CA GLU A 154 17.17 9.56 -8.35
C GLU A 154 17.09 8.66 -9.60
N LEU A 155 15.95 8.65 -10.29
CA LEU A 155 15.77 7.89 -11.54
C LEU A 155 16.76 8.31 -12.63
N GLN A 156 16.98 9.62 -12.80
CA GLN A 156 17.96 10.14 -13.76
C GLN A 156 19.40 9.73 -13.39
N ALA A 157 19.75 9.77 -12.11
CA ALA A 157 21.07 9.38 -11.63
C ALA A 157 21.35 7.87 -11.78
N LEU A 158 20.34 7.02 -11.60
CA LEU A 158 20.44 5.57 -11.78
C LEU A 158 20.49 5.15 -13.27
N HIS A 159 19.91 5.98 -14.15
CA HIS A 159 19.81 5.74 -15.58
C HIS A 159 20.34 6.94 -16.40
N PRO A 160 21.62 7.33 -16.27
CA PRO A 160 22.16 8.54 -16.90
C PRO A 160 22.12 8.51 -18.44
N GLU A 161 22.12 7.30 -19.02
CA GLU A 161 22.07 7.08 -20.47
C GLU A 161 20.64 7.05 -21.03
N ASP A 162 19.61 7.07 -20.18
CA ASP A 162 18.21 6.96 -20.59
C ASP A 162 17.49 8.30 -20.45
N SER A 163 17.61 9.14 -21.48
CA SER A 163 16.91 10.44 -21.53
C SER A 163 15.38 10.33 -21.44
N GLN A 164 14.81 9.14 -21.59
CA GLN A 164 13.39 8.85 -21.51
C GLN A 164 13.01 8.16 -20.19
N ILE A 165 13.90 8.09 -19.20
CA ILE A 165 13.63 7.43 -17.92
C ILE A 165 12.42 8.05 -17.20
N VAL A 166 12.29 9.37 -17.29
CA VAL A 166 11.18 10.14 -16.72
C VAL A 166 10.63 11.07 -17.79
N VAL A 167 9.33 10.97 -18.07
CA VAL A 167 8.66 11.70 -19.15
C VAL A 167 7.42 12.40 -18.60
N LEU A 168 7.23 13.68 -18.94
CA LEU A 168 5.98 14.39 -18.66
C LEU A 168 4.97 14.04 -19.76
N LYS A 169 3.89 13.35 -19.40
CA LYS A 169 2.84 12.92 -20.34
C LYS A 169 1.46 13.30 -19.78
N HIS A 170 0.70 14.07 -20.57
CA HIS A 170 -0.60 14.62 -20.14
C HIS A 170 -0.52 15.36 -18.78
N ASN A 171 0.50 16.21 -18.61
CA ASN A 171 0.79 16.96 -17.38
C ASN A 171 1.07 16.10 -16.14
N VAL A 172 1.38 14.82 -16.31
CA VAL A 172 1.75 13.90 -15.23
C VAL A 172 3.12 13.28 -15.53
N TRP A 173 4.03 13.37 -14.57
CA TRP A 173 5.34 12.73 -14.67
C TRP A 173 5.21 11.22 -14.55
N ARG A 174 5.84 10.48 -15.48
CA ARG A 174 5.78 9.03 -15.56
C ARG A 174 7.15 8.43 -15.85
N VAL A 175 7.46 7.32 -15.19
CA VAL A 175 8.60 6.47 -15.50
C VAL A 175 8.38 5.80 -16.86
N LYS A 176 9.32 6.02 -17.80
CA LYS A 176 9.25 5.62 -19.22
C LYS A 176 7.94 6.00 -19.93
N GLY A 177 7.20 7.00 -19.43
CA GLY A 177 5.90 7.39 -19.98
C GLY A 177 4.75 6.40 -19.70
N LEU A 178 4.95 5.43 -18.81
CA LEU A 178 4.00 4.33 -18.53
C LEU A 178 3.35 4.47 -17.14
N ILE A 179 4.15 4.47 -16.08
CA ILE A 179 3.69 4.37 -14.68
C ILE A 179 4.19 5.56 -13.85
N GLN A 180 3.48 5.93 -12.78
CA GLN A 180 3.88 7.07 -11.93
C GLN A 180 4.86 6.66 -10.83
N VAL A 181 4.79 5.43 -10.32
CA VAL A 181 5.69 4.96 -9.27
C VAL A 181 7.05 4.51 -9.82
N SER A 182 8.11 4.79 -9.07
CA SER A 182 9.48 4.33 -9.34
C SER A 182 9.80 3.02 -8.62
N ARG A 183 8.96 2.61 -7.66
CA ARG A 183 9.10 1.36 -6.93
C ARG A 183 7.75 0.65 -6.78
N SER A 184 7.75 -0.67 -6.94
CA SER A 184 6.57 -1.54 -6.78
C SER A 184 7.02 -2.97 -6.47
N ILE A 185 6.12 -3.82 -5.98
CA ILE A 185 6.22 -5.28 -6.11
C ILE A 185 5.46 -5.67 -7.39
N GLY A 186 5.98 -6.61 -8.17
CA GLY A 186 5.44 -6.92 -9.50
C GLY A 186 6.01 -6.04 -10.61
N ASP A 187 5.20 -5.59 -11.58
CA ASP A 187 5.66 -4.84 -12.77
C ASP A 187 6.90 -5.46 -13.43
N VAL A 188 6.93 -6.79 -13.50
CA VAL A 188 8.09 -7.57 -13.95
C VAL A 188 8.57 -7.14 -15.34
N TYR A 189 7.64 -6.71 -16.19
CA TYR A 189 7.93 -6.17 -17.52
C TYR A 189 8.85 -4.93 -17.53
N LEU A 190 9.01 -4.21 -16.41
CA LEU A 190 9.95 -3.08 -16.26
C LEU A 190 11.18 -3.44 -15.45
N LYS A 191 11.26 -4.66 -14.91
CA LYS A 191 12.39 -5.13 -14.09
C LYS A 191 13.23 -6.16 -14.83
N LYS A 192 12.63 -6.88 -15.77
CA LYS A 192 13.20 -8.01 -16.51
C LYS A 192 12.88 -7.87 -17.99
N THR A 193 13.91 -7.63 -18.79
CA THR A 193 13.79 -7.33 -20.23
C THR A 193 13.13 -8.48 -21.00
N GLU A 194 13.30 -9.72 -20.54
CA GLU A 194 12.71 -10.92 -21.13
C GLU A 194 11.17 -10.98 -21.04
N TYR A 195 10.54 -10.15 -20.20
CA TYR A 195 9.08 -10.02 -20.11
C TYR A 195 8.56 -8.73 -20.77
N ASN A 196 9.43 -7.85 -21.29
CA ASN A 196 9.04 -6.68 -22.06
C ASN A 196 8.98 -7.00 -23.56
N ARG A 197 8.19 -8.02 -23.93
CA ARG A 197 8.10 -8.52 -25.32
C ARG A 197 6.78 -9.21 -25.59
N GLU A 198 6.54 -9.60 -26.84
CA GLU A 198 5.37 -10.41 -27.18
C GLU A 198 5.39 -11.73 -26.38
N PRO A 199 4.25 -12.16 -25.82
CA PRO A 199 2.87 -11.71 -26.11
C PRO A 199 2.30 -10.60 -25.20
N LEU A 200 3.13 -9.84 -24.48
CA LEU A 200 2.67 -8.68 -23.71
C LEU A 200 2.03 -7.62 -24.63
N TYR A 201 0.94 -6.98 -24.17
CA TYR A 201 0.27 -5.96 -24.98
C TYR A 201 1.21 -4.82 -25.33
N ALA A 202 1.09 -4.32 -26.57
CA ALA A 202 1.97 -3.27 -27.11
C ALA A 202 2.02 -2.01 -26.24
N LYS A 203 0.93 -1.67 -25.54
CA LYS A 203 0.87 -0.52 -24.62
C LYS A 203 1.85 -0.59 -23.44
N PHE A 204 2.31 -1.78 -23.06
CA PHE A 204 3.29 -2.00 -21.99
C PHE A 204 4.71 -2.22 -22.51
N ARG A 205 4.88 -2.44 -23.82
CA ARG A 205 6.18 -2.72 -24.41
C ARG A 205 6.94 -1.42 -24.64
N LEU A 206 8.19 -1.39 -24.19
CA LEU A 206 9.14 -0.34 -24.51
C LEU A 206 9.69 -0.57 -25.91
N ARG A 207 9.99 0.50 -26.63
CA ARG A 207 10.58 0.41 -27.98
C ARG A 207 12.02 -0.11 -27.94
N GLU A 208 12.75 0.28 -26.91
CA GLU A 208 14.15 -0.08 -26.71
C GLU A 208 14.30 -1.00 -25.50
N PRO A 209 15.13 -2.05 -25.59
CA PRO A 209 15.40 -2.93 -24.46
C PRO A 209 16.19 -2.18 -23.39
N PHE A 210 15.98 -2.55 -22.12
CA PHE A 210 16.73 -2.04 -20.99
C PHE A 210 17.67 -3.11 -20.42
N LYS A 211 18.84 -2.68 -19.94
CA LYS A 211 19.86 -3.57 -19.35
C LYS A 211 19.77 -3.68 -17.83
N LYS A 212 19.23 -2.65 -17.18
CA LYS A 212 19.04 -2.57 -15.72
C LYS A 212 17.55 -2.46 -15.42
N PRO A 213 17.05 -3.04 -14.31
CA PRO A 213 15.68 -2.83 -13.87
C PRO A 213 15.34 -1.34 -13.82
N ILE A 214 14.20 -0.95 -14.40
CA ILE A 214 13.71 0.44 -14.41
C ILE A 214 13.00 0.77 -13.10
N LEU A 215 12.28 -0.20 -12.54
CA LEU A 215 11.64 -0.09 -11.23
C LEU A 215 12.40 -0.93 -10.19
N SER A 216 12.32 -0.50 -8.94
CA SER A 216 12.86 -1.26 -7.80
C SER A 216 11.72 -1.85 -6.94
N SER A 217 11.99 -2.97 -6.26
CA SER A 217 11.12 -3.52 -5.20
C SER A 217 11.72 -3.32 -3.80
N GLU A 218 12.86 -2.63 -3.70
CA GLU A 218 13.55 -2.38 -2.43
C GLU A 218 12.80 -1.33 -1.60
N PRO A 219 12.35 -1.67 -0.37
CA PRO A 219 11.62 -0.72 0.47
C PRO A 219 12.53 0.36 1.03
N SER A 220 12.04 1.60 1.06
CA SER A 220 12.55 2.60 2.00
C SER A 220 12.00 2.26 3.39
N ILE A 221 12.86 2.13 4.40
CA ILE A 221 12.44 1.77 5.76
C ILE A 221 12.82 2.87 6.73
N SER A 222 11.84 3.40 7.45
CA SER A 222 12.04 4.28 8.60
C SER A 222 11.79 3.52 9.91
N VAL A 223 12.54 3.89 10.94
CA VAL A 223 12.43 3.32 12.29
C VAL A 223 12.14 4.46 13.25
N HIS A 224 11.03 4.36 13.95
CA HIS A 224 10.56 5.38 14.88
C HIS A 224 10.35 4.77 16.26
N GLN A 225 10.95 5.38 17.28
CA GLN A 225 10.73 5.00 18.68
C GLN A 225 9.45 5.67 19.18
N LEU A 226 8.42 4.88 19.46
CA LEU A 226 7.13 5.40 19.88
C LEU A 226 7.26 6.20 21.18
N GLN A 227 6.70 7.40 21.18
CA GLN A 227 6.70 8.30 22.32
C GLN A 227 5.29 8.43 22.90
N PRO A 228 5.13 8.76 24.19
CA PRO A 228 3.79 8.99 24.79
C PRO A 228 2.98 10.13 24.12
N VAL A 229 3.63 10.98 23.34
CA VAL A 229 2.98 12.05 22.56
C VAL A 229 2.42 11.56 21.23
N ASP A 230 2.82 10.39 20.76
CA ASP A 230 2.31 9.80 19.53
C ASP A 230 0.91 9.22 19.80
N GLN A 231 -0.12 9.77 19.14
CA GLN A 231 -1.53 9.47 19.44
C GLN A 231 -2.09 8.35 18.56
N PHE A 232 -1.78 8.39 17.26
CA PHE A 232 -2.26 7.44 16.27
C PHE A 232 -1.40 7.49 15.01
N ILE A 233 -1.49 6.44 14.20
CA ILE A 233 -0.83 6.31 12.90
C ILE A 233 -1.88 6.00 11.84
N ILE A 234 -1.87 6.75 10.75
CA ILE A 234 -2.71 6.57 9.56
C ILE A 234 -1.85 5.91 8.49
N PHE A 235 -2.29 4.75 7.99
CA PHE A 235 -1.76 4.09 6.80
C PHE A 235 -2.82 4.15 5.71
N ALA A 236 -2.48 4.66 4.53
CA ALA A 236 -3.44 4.69 3.42
C ALA A 236 -2.79 4.65 2.04
N SER A 237 -3.55 4.15 1.06
CA SER A 237 -3.22 4.19 -0.37
C SER A 237 -3.23 5.61 -0.91
N ASP A 238 -2.66 5.82 -2.10
CA ASP A 238 -2.55 7.15 -2.70
C ASP A 238 -3.93 7.79 -2.93
N GLY A 239 -4.97 6.98 -3.15
CA GLY A 239 -6.35 7.42 -3.32
C GLY A 239 -6.89 8.24 -2.14
N LEU A 240 -6.30 8.14 -0.94
CA LEU A 240 -6.57 9.11 0.15
C LEU A 240 -5.76 10.40 -0.05
N TRP A 241 -4.46 10.27 -0.26
CA TRP A 241 -3.47 11.34 -0.24
C TRP A 241 -3.52 12.24 -1.47
N GLU A 242 -4.13 11.79 -2.57
CA GLU A 242 -4.48 12.62 -3.72
C GLU A 242 -5.53 13.70 -3.36
N HIS A 243 -6.30 13.50 -2.29
CA HIS A 243 -7.42 14.37 -1.92
C HIS A 243 -7.23 15.10 -0.59
N LEU A 244 -6.47 14.56 0.34
CA LEU A 244 -6.27 15.17 1.66
C LEU A 244 -4.77 15.41 1.94
N SER A 245 -4.46 16.56 2.52
CA SER A 245 -3.14 16.79 3.10
C SER A 245 -2.94 15.95 4.37
N ASN A 246 -1.67 15.80 4.76
CA ASN A 246 -1.31 15.08 5.99
C ASN A 246 -2.00 15.68 7.23
N GLN A 247 -2.04 17.01 7.33
CA GLN A 247 -2.63 17.70 8.49
C GLN A 247 -4.15 17.58 8.50
N GLU A 248 -4.84 17.75 7.36
CA GLU A 248 -6.30 17.55 7.29
C GLU A 248 -6.69 16.14 7.72
N ALA A 249 -5.94 15.12 7.30
CA ALA A 249 -6.20 13.75 7.72
C ALA A 249 -6.02 13.57 9.24
N VAL A 250 -4.95 14.13 9.81
CA VAL A 250 -4.71 14.10 11.27
C VAL A 250 -5.81 14.85 12.03
N ASP A 251 -6.25 16.01 11.56
CA ASP A 251 -7.31 16.80 12.20
C ASP A 251 -8.66 16.05 12.17
N ILE A 252 -8.98 15.36 11.08
CA ILE A 252 -10.19 14.53 10.97
C ILE A 252 -10.15 13.38 11.97
N VAL A 253 -9.01 12.71 12.13
CA VAL A 253 -8.87 11.61 13.09
C VAL A 253 -8.90 12.13 14.53
N ASN A 254 -8.20 13.24 14.80
CA ASN A 254 -8.10 13.83 16.13
C ASN A 254 -9.44 14.41 16.63
N SER A 255 -10.25 14.99 15.74
CA SER A 255 -11.59 15.50 16.07
C SER A 255 -12.62 14.39 16.32
N CYS A 256 -12.29 13.14 15.95
CA CYS A 256 -13.21 12.03 15.95
C CYS A 256 -12.57 10.75 16.55
N PRO A 257 -11.95 10.81 17.74
CA PRO A 257 -11.25 9.66 18.29
C PRO A 257 -12.23 8.48 18.36
N HIS A 258 -11.79 7.32 17.86
CA HIS A 258 -12.53 6.05 17.78
C HIS A 258 -13.47 5.84 16.55
N ASN A 259 -14.45 4.95 16.75
CA ASN A 259 -15.23 4.24 15.73
C ASN A 259 -15.66 5.15 14.57
N GLY A 260 -15.23 4.81 13.36
CA GLY A 260 -15.61 5.50 12.14
C GLY A 260 -14.61 6.53 11.62
N SER A 261 -13.50 6.83 12.33
CA SER A 261 -12.44 7.73 11.82
C SER A 261 -11.98 7.39 10.40
N ALA A 262 -11.67 6.12 10.13
CA ALA A 262 -11.26 5.68 8.79
C ALA A 262 -12.36 5.93 7.74
N ARG A 263 -13.65 5.73 8.10
CA ARG A 263 -14.78 6.02 7.21
C ARG A 263 -14.96 7.52 6.99
N LYS A 264 -14.65 8.35 8.00
CA LYS A 264 -14.66 9.82 7.89
C LYS A 264 -13.56 10.31 6.96
N LEU A 265 -12.35 9.75 7.03
CA LEU A 265 -11.27 10.03 6.08
C LEU A 265 -11.68 9.70 4.64
N VAL A 266 -12.21 8.48 4.41
CA VAL A 266 -12.73 8.09 3.10
C VAL A 266 -13.83 9.05 2.63
N LYS A 267 -14.79 9.39 3.50
CA LYS A 267 -15.85 10.34 3.15
C LYS A 267 -15.29 11.72 2.79
N ALA A 268 -14.32 12.23 3.53
CA ALA A 268 -13.69 13.52 3.28
C ALA A 268 -12.96 13.53 1.93
N ALA A 269 -12.18 12.48 1.63
CA ALA A 269 -11.52 12.33 0.34
C ALA A 269 -12.52 12.30 -0.82
N LEU A 270 -13.63 11.56 -0.69
CA LEU A 270 -14.68 11.52 -1.72
C LEU A 270 -15.42 12.86 -1.88
N VAL A 271 -15.59 13.63 -0.82
CA VAL A 271 -16.16 14.98 -0.89
C VAL A 271 -15.23 15.90 -1.68
N GLU A 272 -13.93 15.85 -1.40
CA GLU A 272 -12.94 16.65 -2.12
C GLU A 272 -12.79 16.19 -3.58
N ALA A 273 -12.82 14.88 -3.84
CA ALA A 273 -12.86 14.33 -5.19
C ALA A 273 -14.07 14.85 -6.01
N ALA A 274 -15.26 14.85 -5.40
CA ALA A 274 -16.46 15.40 -6.02
C ALA A 274 -16.33 16.90 -6.29
N LYS A 275 -15.76 17.66 -5.35
CA LYS A 275 -15.52 19.10 -5.48
C LYS A 275 -14.55 19.43 -6.62
N LYS A 276 -13.45 18.67 -6.77
CA LYS A 276 -12.49 18.81 -7.89
C LYS A 276 -13.13 18.56 -9.27
N ARG A 277 -14.30 17.93 -9.30
CA ARG A 277 -15.10 17.65 -10.51
C ARG A 277 -16.41 18.44 -10.54
N GLU A 278 -16.52 19.48 -9.71
CA GLU A 278 -17.67 20.39 -9.63
C GLU A 278 -19.01 19.67 -9.46
N MET A 279 -19.02 18.56 -8.70
CA MET A 279 -20.21 17.75 -8.47
C MET A 279 -20.50 17.51 -7.00
N ARG A 280 -21.73 17.10 -6.70
CA ARG A 280 -22.12 16.74 -5.33
C ARG A 280 -21.59 15.35 -4.99
N TYR A 281 -21.17 15.17 -3.74
CA TYR A 281 -20.83 13.86 -3.18
C TYR A 281 -21.95 12.81 -3.39
N SER A 282 -23.22 13.23 -3.29
CA SER A 282 -24.37 12.34 -3.52
C SER A 282 -24.44 11.79 -4.95
N ASP A 283 -23.93 12.55 -5.93
CA ASP A 283 -23.98 12.19 -7.34
C ASP A 283 -22.78 11.31 -7.69
N LEU A 284 -21.59 11.64 -7.16
CA LEU A 284 -20.40 10.79 -7.25
C LEU A 284 -20.69 9.36 -6.76
N LYS A 285 -21.41 9.21 -5.64
CA LYS A 285 -21.78 7.89 -5.09
C LYS A 285 -22.67 7.04 -5.99
N LYS A 286 -23.42 7.67 -6.90
CA LYS A 286 -24.32 6.98 -7.84
C LYS A 286 -23.60 6.52 -9.11
N ILE A 287 -22.40 7.04 -9.38
CA ILE A 287 -21.60 6.61 -10.53
C ILE A 287 -21.15 5.18 -10.32
N ASP A 288 -21.35 4.33 -11.33
CA ASP A 288 -20.92 2.93 -11.28
C ASP A 288 -19.41 2.78 -11.14
N ARG A 289 -18.99 1.66 -10.54
CA ARG A 289 -17.58 1.26 -10.46
C ARG A 289 -17.00 1.14 -11.87
N GLY A 290 -15.69 1.34 -12.00
CA GLY A 290 -15.01 1.47 -13.30
C GLY A 290 -15.09 2.88 -13.84
N VAL A 291 -16.31 3.42 -14.03
CA VAL A 291 -16.48 4.83 -14.45
C VAL A 291 -16.06 5.77 -13.33
N ARG A 292 -16.33 5.39 -12.08
CA ARG A 292 -15.94 6.16 -10.88
C ARG A 292 -14.42 6.40 -10.78
N ARG A 293 -13.59 5.54 -11.40
CA ARG A 293 -12.12 5.70 -11.42
C ARG A 293 -11.64 7.03 -12.02
N HIS A 294 -12.46 7.67 -12.86
CA HIS A 294 -12.15 9.00 -13.41
C HIS A 294 -12.24 10.16 -12.38
N PHE A 295 -12.78 9.88 -11.19
CA PHE A 295 -13.04 10.86 -10.14
C PHE A 295 -12.13 10.67 -8.93
N HIS A 296 -11.88 9.42 -8.52
CA HIS A 296 -10.96 9.04 -7.45
C HIS A 296 -10.43 7.62 -7.70
N ASP A 297 -9.34 7.23 -7.04
CA ASP A 297 -8.87 5.83 -7.05
C ASP A 297 -9.55 4.97 -5.98
N ASP A 298 -9.25 3.67 -5.93
CA ASP A 298 -9.51 2.87 -4.75
C ASP A 298 -8.89 3.56 -3.52
N ILE A 299 -9.59 3.58 -2.39
CA ILE A 299 -9.10 4.21 -1.17
C ILE A 299 -9.16 3.20 -0.05
N THR A 300 -8.01 2.92 0.54
CA THR A 300 -7.85 2.03 1.68
C THR A 300 -7.19 2.76 2.82
N VAL A 301 -7.79 2.68 4.01
CA VAL A 301 -7.31 3.39 5.21
C VAL A 301 -7.32 2.47 6.42
N VAL A 302 -6.17 2.36 7.08
CA VAL A 302 -6.01 1.74 8.40
C VAL A 302 -5.51 2.80 9.38
N ILE A 303 -6.10 2.85 10.57
CA ILE A 303 -5.67 3.73 11.65
C ILE A 303 -5.33 2.87 12.85
N LEU A 304 -4.12 3.02 13.37
CA LEU A 304 -3.69 2.46 14.65
C LEU A 304 -3.73 3.55 15.71
N PHE A 305 -4.59 3.40 16.71
CA PHE A 305 -4.55 4.28 17.89
C PHE A 305 -3.54 3.73 18.89
N LEU A 306 -2.69 4.60 19.41
CA LEU A 306 -1.64 4.26 20.36
C LEU A 306 -2.13 4.58 21.77
N ASP A 307 -2.00 3.62 22.68
CA ASP A 307 -2.34 3.84 24.09
C ASP A 307 -1.11 4.35 24.84
N PRO A 308 -1.14 5.59 25.38
CA PRO A 308 -0.03 6.12 26.16
C PRO A 308 0.09 5.50 27.56
N ASN A 309 -0.92 4.78 28.07
CA ASN A 309 -0.96 4.21 29.42
C ASN A 309 -1.43 2.73 29.44
N PRO A 310 -0.54 1.75 29.26
CA PRO A 310 -0.91 0.32 29.21
C PRO A 310 -1.31 -0.32 30.56
N THR A 311 -1.60 0.45 31.61
CA THR A 311 -1.85 -0.09 32.97
C THR A 311 -3.30 -0.57 33.15
N GLY A 312 -3.55 -1.87 32.94
CA GLY A 312 -4.82 -2.49 33.34
C GLY A 312 -5.00 -3.98 33.06
N ARG A 313 -4.57 -4.83 34.01
CA ARG A 313 -4.93 -6.27 34.26
C ARG A 313 -4.49 -7.33 33.23
N GLY A 314 -3.41 -8.04 33.58
CA GLY A 314 -3.06 -9.36 33.06
C GLY A 314 -1.61 -9.72 33.37
N SER A 315 -1.39 -10.68 34.27
CA SER A 315 -0.07 -11.08 34.75
C SER A 315 0.86 -11.66 33.66
N SER A 316 2.15 -11.51 33.91
CA SER A 316 3.34 -12.18 33.33
C SER A 316 3.97 -11.62 32.03
N ALA A 317 5.15 -11.00 32.24
CA ALA A 317 6.32 -10.94 31.37
C ALA A 317 6.16 -10.60 29.88
N ALA A 318 5.84 -9.33 29.56
CA ALA A 318 6.34 -8.65 28.35
C ALA A 318 6.22 -7.13 28.54
N LYS A 319 7.33 -6.43 28.81
CA LYS A 319 7.34 -4.96 28.90
C LYS A 319 7.44 -4.36 27.49
N GLY A 320 6.30 -4.04 26.91
CA GLY A 320 6.15 -3.20 25.71
C GLY A 320 4.80 -2.47 25.76
N PRO A 321 4.61 -1.34 25.06
CA PRO A 321 3.32 -0.67 25.02
C PRO A 321 2.27 -1.59 24.40
N MET A 322 1.24 -1.92 25.17
CA MET A 322 0.08 -2.69 24.71
C MET A 322 -0.76 -1.78 23.82
N ILE A 323 -0.69 -2.00 22.51
CA ILE A 323 -1.51 -1.30 21.53
C ILE A 323 -2.95 -1.79 21.68
N SER A 324 -3.90 -0.89 21.92
CA SER A 324 -5.32 -1.23 21.85
C SER A 324 -5.80 -1.18 20.40
N LEU A 325 -5.93 -2.35 19.78
CA LEU A 325 -6.55 -2.48 18.47
C LEU A 325 -8.07 -2.58 18.61
N ARG A 326 -8.77 -1.45 18.43
CA ARG A 326 -10.22 -1.47 18.16
C ARG A 326 -10.47 -1.27 16.68
N GLY A 327 -10.39 -2.36 15.93
CA GLY A 327 -10.78 -2.41 14.53
C GLY A 327 -12.30 -2.45 14.38
N GLY A 328 -12.92 -1.35 13.97
CA GLY A 328 -14.25 -1.38 13.37
C GLY A 328 -14.15 -1.89 11.93
N GLY A 329 -14.19 -3.22 11.75
CA GLY A 329 -14.14 -3.88 10.45
C GLY A 329 -15.12 -5.06 10.41
N VAL A 330 -15.92 -5.13 9.35
CA VAL A 330 -16.75 -6.29 9.04
C VAL A 330 -15.82 -7.39 8.51
N SER A 331 -15.91 -8.59 9.08
CA SER A 331 -15.33 -9.79 8.50
C SER A 331 -15.99 -10.06 7.14
N LEU A 332 -15.30 -9.79 6.04
CA LEU A 332 -15.73 -10.28 4.74
C LEU A 332 -15.34 -11.76 4.64
N PRO A 333 -16.27 -12.67 4.26
CA PRO A 333 -15.97 -14.08 4.14
C PRO A 333 -14.88 -14.34 3.09
N HIS A 334 -14.04 -15.33 3.36
CA HIS A 334 -12.87 -15.69 2.56
C HIS A 334 -13.16 -16.19 1.13
N ASN A 335 -14.42 -16.21 0.68
CA ASN A 335 -14.84 -16.68 -0.63
C ASN A 335 -15.95 -15.79 -1.19
N THR A 336 -15.59 -14.72 -1.90
CA THR A 336 -16.49 -14.16 -2.93
C THR A 336 -15.79 -14.29 -4.26
N LEU A 337 -15.91 -15.48 -4.85
CA LEU A 337 -15.73 -15.65 -6.29
C LEU A 337 -16.74 -14.71 -6.96
N ALA A 338 -16.26 -13.76 -7.77
CA ALA A 338 -17.15 -13.03 -8.67
C ALA A 338 -17.78 -14.07 -9.63
N PRO A 339 -19.11 -14.03 -9.86
CA PRO A 339 -19.72 -14.91 -10.83
C PRO A 339 -19.21 -14.53 -12.24
N CYS A 340 -18.54 -15.47 -12.89
CA CYS A 340 -18.35 -15.44 -14.34
C CYS A 340 -19.74 -15.41 -15.01
N ALA A 341 -20.14 -14.26 -15.53
CA ALA A 341 -21.24 -14.20 -16.48
C ALA A 341 -20.68 -14.47 -17.89
N ALA A 342 -20.84 -15.70 -18.36
CA ALA A 342 -20.90 -15.98 -19.79
C ALA A 342 -22.37 -15.88 -20.22
N PRO A 343 -22.68 -15.32 -21.40
CA PRO A 343 -23.90 -15.68 -22.10
C PRO A 343 -23.56 -16.74 -23.15
N ALA A 344 -23.99 -17.97 -22.89
CA ALA A 344 -24.37 -18.88 -23.95
C ALA A 344 -25.82 -18.56 -24.31
N GLU A 345 -26.07 -18.11 -25.54
CA GLU A 345 -27.37 -18.29 -26.18
C GLU A 345 -27.16 -19.07 -27.47
N LEU A 346 -27.56 -20.34 -27.41
CA LEU A 346 -28.09 -21.10 -28.53
C LEU A 346 -29.52 -20.62 -28.77
N VAL A 347 -29.82 -20.12 -29.96
CA VAL A 347 -31.15 -20.29 -30.56
C VAL A 347 -30.93 -20.64 -32.02
N GLY A 348 -31.31 -21.86 -32.38
CA GLY A 348 -31.41 -22.29 -33.76
C GLY A 348 -32.65 -21.75 -34.45
N SER A 349 -32.53 -21.59 -35.76
CA SER A 349 -33.56 -21.85 -36.76
C SER A 349 -32.83 -22.27 -38.02
#